data_AF-A0A8B8ETA9-F1
#
_entry.id   AF-A0A8B8ETA9-F1
#
_cell.length_a   1.000
_cell.length_b   1.000
_cell.length_c   1.000
_cell.angle_alpha   90.00
_cell.angle_beta   90.00
_cell.angle_gamma   90.00
#
_symmetry.space_group_name_H-M   'P 1'
#
loop_
_entity.id
_entity.type
_entity.pdbx_description
1 polymer ?
#
loop_
_entity_poly.entity_id
_entity_poly.type
_entity_poly.pdbx_seq_one_letter_code
_entity_poly.pdbx_strand_id
1 'polypeptide(L)'
;MAANSNTSHVTLKHDFNEIPVYVSVNGRTVGGFIFPAFGSAQQDDDTNMTYGGVVFFYNETYIDILVSANNNLGMTSTWAGPKNLPRIYQSITVQAKAWKSGDLPPPAWESQKIHVANGLSSVGSARTSVHHFGGILFGSNESHVRLWSACNTAGIGLFNAADGWGGPGFLNSKSGNISAYAWDLQEYQTSYLSQDISVDQIEGEGYLQNIAENLTTYTHTNVKLEVLEGANKNFRFDGIGSVMNEWAPFGGLVYGYNDSTVAIWIPRPDIRDGITAAVFMIGKSWGWGFKTQMTNNIKIIITVRNIMVPMCGIEEDVIAMYEISSLNSYISNNWCLKLVPKSPCLASLDTVPRRKM
;
A
#
# COMPACT_ATOMS: atom_id res chain seq x y z
N MET A 1 13.38 -8.41 -5.88
CA MET A 1 13.08 -8.80 -7.28
C MET A 1 13.55 -7.71 -8.22
N ALA A 2 14.56 -7.93 -9.05
CA ALA A 2 14.51 -7.27 -10.36
C ALA A 2 13.24 -7.83 -11.05
N ALA A 3 12.46 -6.99 -11.74
CA ALA A 3 11.34 -7.44 -12.56
C ALA A 3 11.84 -8.27 -13.77
N ASN A 4 12.38 -9.46 -13.49
CA ASN A 4 12.90 -10.45 -14.43
C ASN A 4 12.14 -11.78 -14.29
N SER A 5 10.83 -11.74 -14.01
CA SER A 5 9.96 -12.83 -14.48
C SER A 5 9.29 -12.34 -15.76
N ASN A 6 9.05 -13.26 -16.69
CA ASN A 6 8.20 -13.01 -17.86
C ASN A 6 6.72 -12.85 -17.47
N THR A 7 6.42 -12.58 -16.20
CA THR A 7 5.08 -12.59 -15.62
C THR A 7 4.85 -11.29 -14.85
N SER A 8 3.78 -10.58 -15.19
CA SER A 8 3.23 -9.43 -14.47
C SER A 8 2.58 -9.80 -13.13
N HIS A 9 2.86 -11.00 -12.62
CA HIS A 9 2.28 -11.61 -11.43
C HIS A 9 3.35 -12.41 -10.68
N VAL A 10 3.38 -12.23 -9.36
CA VAL A 10 4.20 -12.97 -8.41
C VAL A 10 3.35 -13.36 -7.20
N THR A 11 3.42 -14.63 -6.80
CA THR A 11 2.82 -15.14 -5.54
C THR A 11 3.92 -15.36 -4.52
N LEU A 12 3.80 -14.73 -3.34
CA LEU A 12 4.67 -14.93 -2.19
C LEU A 12 3.93 -15.76 -1.13
N LYS A 13 4.44 -16.94 -0.79
CA LYS A 13 3.86 -17.77 0.26
C LYS A 13 4.33 -17.34 1.65
N HIS A 14 3.48 -17.49 2.64
CA HIS A 14 3.82 -17.33 4.05
C HIS A 14 3.14 -18.40 4.91
N ASP A 15 3.73 -18.70 6.07
CA ASP A 15 3.31 -19.80 6.94
C ASP A 15 2.60 -19.28 8.21
N PHE A 16 1.85 -18.18 8.08
CA PHE A 16 1.18 -17.56 9.23
C PHE A 16 0.01 -18.39 9.76
N ASN A 17 -0.61 -19.22 8.90
CA ASN A 17 -1.84 -19.95 9.19
C ASN A 17 -2.99 -19.04 9.68
N GLU A 18 -2.94 -17.77 9.32
CA GLU A 18 -3.96 -16.76 9.56
C GLU A 18 -3.85 -15.68 8.48
N ILE A 19 -4.92 -14.92 8.26
CA ILE A 19 -4.89 -13.74 7.38
C ILE A 19 -4.00 -12.69 8.06
N PRO A 20 -2.94 -12.20 7.40
CA PRO A 20 -2.16 -11.09 7.93
C PRO A 20 -3.07 -9.90 8.31
N VAL A 21 -2.89 -9.35 9.50
CA VAL A 21 -3.67 -8.20 9.99
C VAL A 21 -3.30 -6.91 9.25
N TYR A 22 -2.06 -6.85 8.75
CA TYR A 22 -1.55 -5.76 7.95
C TYR A 22 -0.56 -6.28 6.91
N VAL A 23 -0.62 -5.72 5.70
CA VAL A 23 0.34 -6.00 4.62
C VAL A 23 0.74 -4.68 3.98
N SER A 24 2.05 -4.47 3.85
CA SER A 24 2.64 -3.36 3.13
C SER A 24 3.41 -3.91 1.95
N VAL A 25 3.04 -3.53 0.75
CA VAL A 25 3.81 -3.80 -0.46
C VAL A 25 4.38 -2.48 -0.94
N ASN A 26 5.63 -2.48 -1.41
CA ASN A 26 6.34 -1.28 -1.85
C ASN A 26 7.13 -1.57 -3.13
N GLY A 27 7.08 -0.65 -4.09
CA GLY A 27 7.91 -0.65 -5.29
C GLY A 27 9.11 0.28 -5.12
N ARG A 28 10.32 -0.27 -5.17
CA ARG A 28 11.58 0.47 -5.13
C ARG A 28 12.15 0.65 -6.52
N THR A 29 12.36 1.88 -6.93
CA THR A 29 12.98 2.22 -8.22
C THR A 29 14.49 2.01 -8.19
N VAL A 30 15.12 1.92 -9.37
CA VAL A 30 16.60 1.87 -9.49
C VAL A 30 17.26 3.09 -8.85
N GLY A 31 16.59 4.25 -8.86
CA GLY A 31 17.05 5.47 -8.20
C GLY A 31 16.86 5.50 -6.67
N GLY A 32 16.42 4.39 -6.06
CA GLY A 32 16.31 4.25 -4.61
C GLY A 32 15.01 4.80 -4.00
N PHE A 33 14.14 5.44 -4.77
CA PHE A 33 12.82 5.87 -4.31
C PHE A 33 11.86 4.69 -4.15
N ILE A 34 11.11 4.72 -3.06
CA ILE A 34 10.10 3.76 -2.65
C ILE A 34 8.73 4.40 -2.86
N PHE A 35 7.87 3.69 -3.59
CA PHE A 35 6.48 4.02 -3.79
C PHE A 35 5.65 2.93 -3.11
N PRO A 36 4.79 3.28 -2.14
CA PRO A 36 3.84 2.33 -1.59
C PRO A 36 2.98 1.75 -2.71
N ALA A 37 2.96 0.42 -2.78
CA ALA A 37 1.97 -0.27 -3.58
C ALA A 37 0.61 -0.04 -2.94
N PHE A 38 -0.39 0.21 -3.77
CA PHE A 38 -1.77 0.18 -3.35
C PHE A 38 -2.53 -0.61 -4.40
N GLY A 39 -3.49 -1.43 -3.95
CA GLY A 39 -4.30 -2.32 -4.77
C GLY A 39 -5.23 -1.63 -5.77
N SER A 40 -4.90 -0.43 -6.26
CA SER A 40 -5.90 0.52 -6.71
C SER A 40 -5.45 1.74 -7.53
N ALA A 41 -4.16 2.01 -7.80
CA ALA A 41 -3.81 3.11 -8.70
C ALA A 41 -3.65 2.58 -10.13
N GLN A 42 -4.64 2.83 -11.00
CA GLN A 42 -4.68 2.38 -12.39
C GLN A 42 -4.46 3.55 -13.37
N GLN A 43 -3.58 3.35 -14.34
CA GLN A 43 -3.48 4.13 -15.58
C GLN A 43 -4.07 3.28 -16.72
N ASP A 44 -5.30 3.58 -17.11
CA ASP A 44 -6.11 2.89 -18.14
C ASP A 44 -5.45 2.88 -19.54
N ASP A 45 -5.59 1.78 -20.29
CA ASP A 45 -4.92 1.47 -21.58
C ASP A 45 -5.45 2.23 -22.79
N ASP A 46 -6.70 2.66 -22.76
CA ASP A 46 -7.48 3.03 -23.94
C ASP A 46 -7.08 4.39 -24.57
N THR A 47 -5.95 4.97 -24.18
CA THR A 47 -5.57 6.35 -24.52
C THR A 47 -4.12 6.53 -25.00
N ASN A 48 -3.41 5.46 -25.40
CA ASN A 48 -1.95 5.49 -25.65
C ASN A 48 -1.14 5.97 -24.43
N MET A 49 -1.67 5.79 -23.21
CA MET A 49 -1.07 6.29 -21.96
C MET A 49 -0.18 5.25 -21.26
N THR A 50 0.36 5.64 -20.11
CA THR A 50 1.55 5.09 -19.45
C THR A 50 1.11 4.18 -18.30
N TYR A 51 1.11 2.86 -18.50
CA TYR A 51 0.71 1.85 -17.50
C TYR A 51 1.59 1.79 -16.25
N GLY A 52 1.04 2.05 -15.07
CA GLY A 52 1.80 1.76 -13.86
C GLY A 52 1.05 1.54 -12.56
N GLY A 53 1.79 0.96 -11.63
CA GLY A 53 1.30 0.62 -10.30
C GLY A 53 1.75 -0.78 -9.89
N VAL A 54 1.61 -1.05 -8.60
CA VAL A 54 1.75 -2.38 -8.00
C VAL A 54 0.46 -2.64 -7.25
N VAL A 55 -0.31 -3.63 -7.70
CA VAL A 55 -1.54 -4.08 -7.07
C VAL A 55 -1.24 -5.34 -6.27
N PHE A 56 -1.87 -5.53 -5.12
CA PHE A 56 -1.70 -6.75 -4.37
C PHE A 56 -2.98 -7.14 -3.64
N PHE A 57 -3.10 -8.43 -3.33
CA PHE A 57 -4.12 -9.01 -2.47
C PHE A 57 -3.51 -10.21 -1.73
N TYR A 58 -4.13 -10.64 -0.65
CA TYR A 58 -3.55 -11.66 0.22
C TYR A 58 -4.62 -12.46 0.95
N ASN A 59 -4.23 -13.63 1.45
CA ASN A 59 -5.06 -14.48 2.28
C ASN A 59 -4.23 -15.15 3.39
N GLU A 60 -4.71 -16.26 3.94
CA GLU A 60 -4.07 -17.01 5.03
C GLU A 60 -2.72 -17.65 4.67
N THR A 61 -2.40 -17.75 3.37
CA THR A 61 -1.28 -18.57 2.87
C THR A 61 -0.37 -17.85 1.87
N TYR A 62 -0.85 -16.79 1.22
CA TYR A 62 -0.07 -16.06 0.23
C TYR A 62 -0.44 -14.59 0.11
N ILE A 63 0.51 -13.84 -0.45
CA ILE A 63 0.38 -12.48 -0.95
C ILE A 63 0.61 -12.54 -2.46
N ASP A 64 -0.39 -12.19 -3.24
CA ASP A 64 -0.28 -12.02 -4.68
C ASP A 64 0.02 -10.57 -5.02
N ILE A 65 1.01 -10.38 -5.89
CA ILE A 65 1.48 -9.08 -6.36
C ILE A 65 1.36 -9.06 -7.88
N LEU A 66 0.65 -8.06 -8.37
CA LEU A 66 0.46 -7.79 -9.79
C LEU A 66 1.18 -6.48 -10.14
N VAL A 67 1.98 -6.51 -11.19
CA VAL A 67 2.61 -5.33 -11.78
C VAL A 67 2.10 -5.18 -13.22
N SER A 68 2.20 -3.98 -13.79
CA SER A 68 1.88 -3.81 -15.21
C SER A 68 2.79 -4.67 -16.10
N ALA A 69 2.21 -5.36 -17.09
CA ALA A 69 2.93 -6.09 -18.14
C ALA A 69 3.55 -5.16 -19.18
N ASN A 70 3.08 -3.91 -19.27
CA ASN A 70 3.57 -2.89 -20.19
C ASN A 70 4.43 -1.87 -19.42
N ASN A 71 5.68 -1.67 -19.87
CA ASN A 71 6.79 -1.08 -19.11
C ASN A 71 6.77 0.45 -18.93
N ASN A 72 5.60 1.09 -18.95
CA ASN A 72 5.51 2.54 -18.91
C ASN A 72 4.90 2.96 -17.57
N LEU A 73 5.61 2.86 -16.44
CA LEU A 73 5.11 3.45 -15.18
C LEU A 73 5.19 4.97 -15.31
N GLY A 74 4.18 5.78 -14.99
CA GLY A 74 4.43 7.23 -14.84
C GLY A 74 3.30 8.23 -15.06
N MET A 75 3.52 9.41 -14.47
CA MET A 75 2.57 10.53 -14.43
C MET A 75 2.73 11.47 -15.63
N THR A 76 1.61 11.95 -16.17
CA THR A 76 1.56 12.82 -17.37
C THR A 76 1.99 14.26 -17.07
N SER A 77 1.95 15.14 -18.09
CA SER A 77 2.33 16.56 -17.99
C SER A 77 1.44 17.40 -17.07
N THR A 78 0.28 16.88 -16.64
CA THR A 78 -0.71 17.60 -15.81
C THR A 78 -0.40 17.61 -14.31
N TRP A 79 0.64 16.91 -13.88
CA TRP A 79 1.10 16.87 -12.49
C TRP A 79 2.38 17.67 -12.29
N ALA A 80 2.46 18.39 -11.19
CA ALA A 80 3.66 19.05 -10.69
C ALA A 80 4.33 18.18 -9.62
N GLY A 81 5.65 18.23 -9.56
CA GLY A 81 6.48 17.40 -8.68
C GLY A 81 7.97 17.68 -8.88
N PRO A 82 8.87 16.93 -8.24
CA PRO A 82 10.30 17.16 -8.33
C PRO A 82 10.79 17.01 -9.77
N LYS A 83 11.41 18.07 -10.33
CA LYS A 83 11.87 18.08 -11.73
C LYS A 83 13.00 17.09 -12.00
N ASN A 84 13.78 16.76 -10.98
CA ASN A 84 14.98 15.91 -11.08
C ASN A 84 14.69 14.42 -10.88
N LEU A 85 13.44 14.04 -10.59
CA LEU A 85 13.06 12.63 -10.48
C LEU A 85 12.44 12.16 -11.79
N PRO A 86 12.86 10.99 -12.31
CA PRO A 86 12.15 10.36 -13.40
C PRO A 86 10.68 10.21 -13.05
N ARG A 87 9.81 10.62 -13.97
CA ARG A 87 8.37 10.36 -13.85
C ARG A 87 8.01 8.98 -14.34
N ILE A 88 8.89 8.39 -15.17
CA ILE A 88 8.70 7.08 -15.75
C ILE A 88 9.80 6.12 -15.36
N TYR A 89 9.39 4.96 -14.86
CA TYR A 89 10.30 3.87 -14.46
C TYR A 89 9.95 2.62 -15.27
N GLN A 90 10.93 2.07 -15.99
CA GLN A 90 10.73 0.86 -16.78
C GLN A 90 10.91 -0.43 -15.95
N SER A 91 11.55 -0.32 -14.79
CA SER A 91 11.75 -1.43 -13.87
C SER A 91 11.77 -0.95 -12.41
N ILE A 92 11.19 -1.78 -11.54
CA ILE A 92 11.17 -1.59 -10.09
C ILE A 92 11.43 -2.92 -9.40
N THR A 93 11.83 -2.83 -8.13
CA THR A 93 11.88 -3.94 -7.20
C THR A 93 10.72 -3.91 -6.25
N VAL A 94 9.88 -4.95 -6.25
CA VAL A 94 8.78 -5.05 -5.28
C VAL A 94 9.23 -5.80 -4.03
N GLN A 95 8.82 -5.29 -2.86
CA GLN A 95 8.95 -5.93 -1.55
C GLN A 95 7.58 -5.97 -0.87
N ALA A 96 7.23 -7.10 -0.28
CA ALA A 96 6.10 -7.23 0.63
C ALA A 96 6.59 -7.43 2.07
N LYS A 97 5.88 -6.83 3.01
CA LYS A 97 5.99 -7.05 4.45
C LYS A 97 4.58 -7.36 4.95
N ALA A 98 4.45 -8.33 5.85
CA ALA A 98 3.16 -8.75 6.40
C ALA A 98 3.31 -9.00 7.89
N TRP A 99 2.25 -8.70 8.63
CA TRP A 99 2.19 -8.80 10.09
C TRP A 99 1.03 -9.71 10.48
N LYS A 100 1.30 -10.59 11.44
CA LYS A 100 0.35 -11.45 12.11
C LYS A 100 -0.51 -10.66 13.10
N SER A 101 -1.63 -11.24 13.51
CA SER A 101 -2.50 -10.62 14.52
C SER A 101 -1.77 -10.33 15.82
N GLY A 102 -0.81 -11.18 16.20
CA GLY A 102 0.04 -10.99 17.39
C GLY A 102 1.22 -10.02 17.23
N ASP A 103 1.50 -9.55 16.01
CA ASP A 103 2.61 -8.59 15.77
C ASP A 103 2.15 -7.13 15.97
N LEU A 104 0.84 -6.89 16.05
CA LEU A 104 0.22 -5.60 16.34
C LEU A 104 -0.56 -5.67 17.66
N PRO A 105 -0.73 -4.55 18.38
CA PRO A 105 -1.70 -4.52 19.47
C PRO A 105 -3.11 -4.83 18.94
N PRO A 106 -4.00 -5.34 19.80
CA PRO A 106 -5.41 -5.49 19.44
C PRO A 106 -5.97 -4.17 18.89
N PRO A 107 -6.84 -4.20 17.87
CA PRO A 107 -7.47 -2.99 17.38
C PRO A 107 -8.30 -2.36 18.49
N ALA A 108 -8.16 -1.04 18.66
CA ALA A 108 -8.98 -0.26 19.59
C ALA A 108 -10.45 -0.21 19.15
N TRP A 109 -10.70 -0.40 17.86
CA TRP A 109 -12.02 -0.49 17.28
C TRP A 109 -12.04 -1.37 16.03
N GLU A 110 -13.09 -2.16 15.88
CA GLU A 110 -13.38 -2.98 14.70
C GLU A 110 -14.82 -2.73 14.26
N SER A 111 -15.03 -2.61 12.95
CA SER A 111 -16.37 -2.54 12.37
C SER A 111 -17.03 -3.92 12.32
N GLN A 112 -18.37 -3.96 12.34
CA GLN A 112 -19.07 -5.15 11.84
C GLN A 112 -18.67 -5.44 10.38
N LYS A 113 -18.72 -6.72 9.97
CA LYS A 113 -18.53 -7.09 8.56
C LYS A 113 -19.67 -6.52 7.73
N ILE A 114 -19.33 -5.68 6.75
CA ILE A 114 -20.29 -5.08 5.84
C ILE A 114 -20.25 -5.89 4.54
N HIS A 115 -21.32 -6.63 4.26
CA HIS A 115 -21.47 -7.27 2.96
C HIS A 115 -21.87 -6.23 1.93
N VAL A 116 -21.16 -6.21 0.80
CA VAL A 116 -21.50 -5.33 -0.31
C VAL A 116 -21.65 -6.11 -1.60
N ALA A 117 -22.82 -5.98 -2.19
CA ALA A 117 -23.22 -6.61 -3.44
C ALA A 117 -23.41 -5.54 -4.52
N ASN A 118 -22.90 -5.80 -5.73
CA ASN A 118 -23.00 -4.91 -6.90
C ASN A 118 -22.43 -3.50 -6.69
N GLY A 119 -21.12 -3.45 -6.42
CA GLY A 119 -20.32 -2.23 -6.51
C GLY A 119 -19.61 -1.89 -5.19
N LEU A 120 -18.30 -2.15 -5.18
CA LEU A 120 -17.27 -1.37 -4.51
C LEU A 120 -16.21 -1.10 -5.59
N SER A 121 -15.61 0.09 -5.66
CA SER A 121 -14.51 0.32 -6.60
C SER A 121 -13.29 1.01 -5.95
N SER A 122 -12.08 0.89 -6.50
CA SER A 122 -10.84 1.55 -6.13
C SER A 122 -10.35 2.11 -7.43
N VAL A 123 -10.45 3.42 -7.47
CA VAL A 123 -9.69 4.33 -8.28
C VAL A 123 -9.35 3.81 -9.69
N GLY A 124 -10.21 4.22 -10.62
CA GLY A 124 -10.03 4.17 -12.08
C GLY A 124 -11.03 5.14 -12.73
N SER A 125 -10.75 5.54 -13.97
CA SER A 125 -11.38 6.65 -14.71
C SER A 125 -12.91 6.71 -14.59
N ALA A 126 -13.41 7.86 -14.10
CA ALA A 126 -14.79 7.98 -13.63
C ALA A 126 -15.89 8.10 -14.72
N ARG A 127 -15.58 8.01 -16.03
CA ARG A 127 -16.54 8.54 -17.03
C ARG A 127 -16.74 7.89 -18.39
N THR A 128 -16.08 6.81 -18.80
CA THR A 128 -16.48 6.17 -20.08
C THR A 128 -17.23 4.88 -19.85
N SER A 129 -18.23 4.63 -20.69
CA SER A 129 -19.15 3.50 -20.66
C SER A 129 -18.48 2.15 -20.99
N VAL A 130 -17.15 2.08 -21.02
CA VAL A 130 -16.39 0.90 -21.49
C VAL A 130 -15.26 0.48 -20.53
N HIS A 131 -14.95 1.23 -19.47
CA HIS A 131 -13.77 0.95 -18.63
C HIS A 131 -14.07 0.13 -17.37
N HIS A 132 -13.08 -0.67 -17.00
CA HIS A 132 -13.06 -1.56 -15.83
C HIS A 132 -12.40 -0.86 -14.63
N PHE A 133 -13.17 -0.27 -13.70
CA PHE A 133 -12.63 0.32 -12.46
C PHE A 133 -13.22 -0.35 -11.20
N GLY A 134 -12.41 -0.69 -10.17
CA GLY A 134 -12.85 -1.55 -9.04
C GLY A 134 -11.99 -1.58 -7.74
N GLY A 135 -12.49 -1.93 -6.51
CA GLY A 135 -11.88 -1.69 -5.13
C GLY A 135 -12.68 -0.92 -4.01
N ILE A 136 -12.08 -0.09 -3.11
CA ILE A 136 -12.82 0.80 -2.14
C ILE A 136 -12.11 2.16 -1.94
N LEU A 137 -12.84 3.29 -1.89
CA LEU A 137 -12.31 4.57 -1.38
C LEU A 137 -12.71 4.73 0.08
N PHE A 138 -11.78 5.13 0.94
CA PHE A 138 -12.09 5.42 2.34
C PHE A 138 -11.41 6.67 2.84
N GLY A 139 -11.98 7.23 3.89
CA GLY A 139 -11.42 8.36 4.61
C GLY A 139 -11.85 8.27 6.06
N SER A 140 -11.02 8.76 6.96
CA SER A 140 -11.30 8.71 8.40
C SER A 140 -11.08 10.04 9.08
N ASN A 141 -11.82 10.29 10.14
CA ASN A 141 -11.54 11.36 11.08
C ASN A 141 -11.48 10.78 12.50
N GLU A 142 -11.48 11.63 13.52
CA GLU A 142 -11.39 11.23 14.93
C GLU A 142 -12.54 10.33 15.41
N SER A 143 -13.67 10.27 14.70
CA SER A 143 -14.88 9.57 15.15
C SER A 143 -15.52 8.65 14.11
N HIS A 144 -15.11 8.72 12.84
CA HIS A 144 -15.77 8.02 11.75
C HIS A 144 -14.78 7.49 10.74
N VAL A 145 -15.05 6.28 10.23
CA VAL A 145 -14.54 5.79 8.96
C VAL A 145 -15.67 5.88 7.94
N ARG A 146 -15.42 6.52 6.80
CA ARG A 146 -16.33 6.56 5.66
C ARG A 146 -15.77 5.68 4.55
N LEU A 147 -16.66 4.93 3.91
CA LEU A 147 -16.37 4.05 2.78
C LEU A 147 -17.24 4.48 1.60
N TRP A 148 -16.64 4.55 0.42
CA TRP A 148 -17.31 4.83 -0.83
C TRP A 148 -17.05 3.69 -1.81
N SER A 149 -18.13 3.09 -2.30
CA SER A 149 -18.11 2.22 -3.46
C SER A 149 -18.22 3.02 -4.75
N ALA A 150 -17.64 2.57 -5.86
CA ALA A 150 -18.21 3.04 -7.12
C ALA A 150 -19.51 2.32 -7.40
N CYS A 151 -20.38 3.05 -8.07
CA CYS A 151 -21.68 2.61 -8.49
C CYS A 151 -21.95 3.05 -9.93
N ASN A 152 -22.90 2.36 -10.56
CA ASN A 152 -23.63 2.85 -11.73
C ASN A 152 -22.99 2.72 -13.13
N THR A 153 -22.10 1.74 -13.35
CA THR A 153 -21.65 1.35 -14.71
C THR A 153 -21.39 -0.16 -14.84
N ALA A 154 -21.50 -0.68 -16.07
CA ALA A 154 -21.00 -2.01 -16.40
C ALA A 154 -19.46 -2.05 -16.22
N GLY A 155 -18.92 -3.17 -15.73
CA GLY A 155 -17.46 -3.34 -15.55
C GLY A 155 -16.91 -2.96 -14.17
N ILE A 156 -17.74 -2.49 -13.23
CA ILE A 156 -17.34 -2.23 -11.83
C ILE A 156 -17.23 -3.53 -11.03
N GLY A 157 -16.21 -3.65 -10.16
CA GLY A 157 -16.13 -4.71 -9.16
C GLY A 157 -15.38 -4.29 -7.89
N LEU A 158 -15.74 -4.84 -6.72
CA LEU A 158 -15.01 -4.69 -5.44
C LEU A 158 -13.50 -4.93 -5.55
N PHE A 159 -13.05 -5.70 -6.52
CA PHE A 159 -11.64 -5.78 -6.88
C PHE A 159 -11.60 -5.85 -8.40
N ASN A 160 -10.67 -5.13 -9.01
CA ASN A 160 -10.50 -5.16 -10.45
C ASN A 160 -9.01 -5.02 -10.79
N ALA A 161 -8.41 -6.10 -11.27
CA ALA A 161 -7.13 -6.09 -11.97
C ALA A 161 -7.41 -6.65 -13.37
N ALA A 162 -7.53 -5.73 -14.32
CA ALA A 162 -7.80 -5.98 -15.72
C ALA A 162 -6.59 -5.58 -16.55
N ASP A 163 -6.66 -5.81 -17.86
CA ASP A 163 -5.97 -4.93 -18.82
C ASP A 163 -4.44 -4.74 -18.62
N GLY A 164 -3.70 -5.86 -18.55
CA GLY A 164 -2.24 -5.83 -18.49
C GLY A 164 -1.65 -5.95 -17.08
N TRP A 165 -2.46 -5.91 -16.02
CA TRP A 165 -2.00 -6.28 -14.67
C TRP A 165 -2.16 -7.79 -14.48
N GLY A 166 -1.07 -8.49 -14.17
CA GLY A 166 -1.13 -9.91 -13.79
C GLY A 166 -1.06 -10.95 -14.92
N GLY A 167 -1.16 -10.56 -16.19
CA GLY A 167 -1.03 -11.44 -17.36
C GLY A 167 -2.35 -11.60 -18.12
N PRO A 168 -2.53 -12.63 -18.97
CA PRO A 168 -3.75 -12.83 -19.73
C PRO A 168 -4.87 -13.37 -18.82
N GLY A 169 -5.49 -12.48 -18.05
CA GLY A 169 -6.59 -12.81 -17.15
C GLY A 169 -7.22 -11.57 -16.52
N PHE A 170 -8.55 -11.57 -16.41
CA PHE A 170 -9.30 -10.51 -15.75
C PHE A 170 -9.64 -10.97 -14.33
N LEU A 171 -8.99 -10.38 -13.32
CA LEU A 171 -9.34 -10.62 -11.92
C LEU A 171 -10.36 -9.58 -11.48
N ASN A 172 -11.62 -9.97 -11.44
CA ASN A 172 -12.71 -9.12 -11.00
C ASN A 172 -13.57 -9.83 -9.97
N SER A 173 -13.73 -9.19 -8.81
CA SER A 173 -14.73 -9.58 -7.84
C SER A 173 -15.78 -8.48 -7.76
N LYS A 174 -17.07 -8.82 -7.86
CA LYS A 174 -18.18 -7.84 -7.82
C LYS A 174 -18.75 -7.59 -6.43
N SER A 175 -18.43 -8.45 -5.48
CA SER A 175 -18.98 -8.43 -4.12
C SER A 175 -17.99 -9.02 -3.12
N GLY A 176 -18.21 -8.69 -1.86
CA GLY A 176 -17.39 -9.20 -0.76
C GLY A 176 -17.75 -8.55 0.55
N ASN A 177 -16.99 -8.88 1.58
CA ASN A 177 -17.16 -8.34 2.92
C ASN A 177 -16.03 -7.36 3.21
N ILE A 178 -16.37 -6.23 3.81
CA ILE A 178 -15.40 -5.25 4.29
C ILE A 178 -15.42 -5.24 5.81
N SER A 179 -14.22 -5.18 6.39
CA SER A 179 -14.00 -4.81 7.79
C SER A 179 -13.05 -3.63 7.83
N ALA A 180 -13.29 -2.71 8.75
CA ALA A 180 -12.37 -1.63 9.08
C ALA A 180 -11.88 -1.83 10.51
N TYR A 181 -10.57 -1.64 10.69
CA TYR A 181 -9.90 -1.74 11.97
C TYR A 181 -9.20 -0.41 12.25
N ALA A 182 -9.24 0.03 13.51
CA ALA A 182 -8.51 1.20 13.96
C ALA A 182 -7.65 0.80 15.16
N TRP A 183 -6.36 1.13 15.07
CA TRP A 183 -5.39 0.93 16.15
C TRP A 183 -5.08 2.24 16.82
N ASP A 184 -5.08 2.21 18.16
CA ASP A 184 -4.36 3.20 18.94
C ASP A 184 -2.93 2.70 19.12
N LEU A 185 -1.98 3.48 18.61
CA LEU A 185 -0.56 3.13 18.61
C LEU A 185 0.25 4.04 19.55
N GLN A 186 -0.38 4.92 20.33
CA GLN A 186 0.35 5.91 21.14
C GLN A 186 1.35 5.27 22.11
N GLU A 187 0.94 4.20 22.80
CA GLU A 187 1.79 3.50 23.78
C GLU A 187 2.82 2.56 23.14
N TYR A 188 2.75 2.40 21.82
CA TYR A 188 3.45 1.39 21.03
C TYR A 188 4.44 1.99 20.04
N GLN A 189 4.54 3.32 20.00
CA GLN A 189 5.44 4.05 19.12
C GLN A 189 6.77 4.33 19.82
N THR A 190 7.85 3.74 19.30
CA THR A 190 9.23 4.05 19.72
C THR A 190 9.80 5.26 18.98
N SER A 191 9.24 5.56 17.79
CA SER A 191 9.56 6.74 17.00
C SER A 191 8.33 7.19 16.22
N TYR A 192 8.04 8.49 16.29
CA TYR A 192 6.96 9.13 15.58
C TYR A 192 7.37 10.56 15.21
N LEU A 193 7.30 10.87 13.92
CA LEU A 193 7.45 12.23 13.42
C LEU A 193 6.27 12.52 12.49
N SER A 194 5.76 13.74 12.58
CA SER A 194 4.74 14.22 11.68
C SER A 194 5.00 15.66 11.28
N GLN A 195 4.72 15.96 10.02
CA GLN A 195 4.84 17.28 9.45
C GLN A 195 3.55 17.62 8.71
N ASP A 196 2.97 18.76 9.08
CA ASP A 196 1.81 19.35 8.42
C ASP A 196 2.29 20.40 7.43
N ILE A 197 1.82 20.31 6.19
CA ILE A 197 2.26 21.18 5.08
C ILE A 197 1.06 21.60 4.26
N SER A 198 0.96 22.89 3.93
CA SER A 198 -0.06 23.38 2.99
C SER A 198 0.34 23.11 1.53
N VAL A 199 -0.63 23.20 0.61
CA VAL A 199 -0.35 23.11 -0.83
C VAL A 199 0.63 24.20 -1.26
N ASP A 200 0.43 25.44 -0.80
CA ASP A 200 1.28 26.57 -1.16
C ASP A 200 2.74 26.40 -0.67
N GLN A 201 2.92 25.79 0.51
CA GLN A 201 4.25 25.48 1.04
C GLN A 201 4.97 24.42 0.18
N ILE A 202 4.28 23.37 -0.27
CA ILE A 202 4.88 22.39 -1.20
C ILE A 202 5.37 23.08 -2.47
N GLU A 203 4.65 24.07 -2.98
CA GLU A 203 5.03 24.77 -4.20
C GLU A 203 6.15 25.80 -3.99
N GLY A 204 6.19 26.43 -2.81
CA GLY A 204 7.22 27.41 -2.44
C GLY A 204 8.53 26.81 -1.95
N GLU A 205 8.47 25.77 -1.11
CA GLU A 205 9.65 25.06 -0.55
C GLU A 205 10.15 23.96 -1.49
N GLY A 206 9.31 23.55 -2.44
CA GLY A 206 9.59 22.52 -3.42
C GLY A 206 8.93 21.18 -3.09
N TYR A 207 8.82 20.34 -4.11
CA TYR A 207 8.13 19.06 -4.06
C TYR A 207 8.90 17.94 -3.33
N LEU A 208 10.03 18.26 -2.68
CA LEU A 208 10.86 17.35 -1.90
C LEU A 208 10.88 17.82 -0.44
N GLN A 209 10.42 16.97 0.47
CA GLN A 209 10.23 17.28 1.88
C GLN A 209 11.16 16.46 2.76
N ASN A 210 11.97 17.14 3.57
CA ASN A 210 12.94 16.51 4.47
C ASN A 210 12.31 16.37 5.86
N ILE A 211 11.72 15.22 6.15
CA ILE A 211 11.04 14.99 7.45
C ILE A 211 11.92 14.27 8.48
N ALA A 212 12.79 13.37 8.03
CA ALA A 212 13.73 12.66 8.89
C ALA A 212 14.90 12.11 8.07
N GLU A 213 16.00 11.82 8.76
CA GLU A 213 17.07 10.99 8.20
C GLU A 213 16.69 9.50 8.31
N ASN A 214 17.23 8.69 7.40
CA ASN A 214 17.07 7.25 7.36
C ASN A 214 15.60 6.77 7.33
N LEU A 215 14.73 7.45 6.56
CA LEU A 215 13.30 7.15 6.43
C LEU A 215 12.98 5.68 6.13
N THR A 216 13.86 4.96 5.43
CA THR A 216 13.66 3.54 5.10
C THR A 216 13.85 2.59 6.27
N THR A 217 14.45 3.07 7.37
CA THR A 217 14.56 2.32 8.63
C THR A 217 13.25 2.32 9.41
N TYR A 218 12.36 3.27 9.13
CA TYR A 218 11.02 3.30 9.72
C TYR A 218 10.15 2.19 9.12
N THR A 219 9.36 1.56 9.97
CA THR A 219 8.46 0.48 9.51
C THR A 219 7.31 1.01 8.65
N HIS A 220 6.94 2.29 8.81
CA HIS A 220 5.80 2.88 8.13
C HIS A 220 6.02 4.36 7.84
N THR A 221 5.96 4.71 6.55
CA THR A 221 5.96 6.07 6.03
C THR A 221 4.66 6.28 5.25
N ASN A 222 3.92 7.32 5.60
CA ASN A 222 2.61 7.56 5.03
C ASN A 222 2.33 9.05 4.86
N VAL A 223 1.71 9.40 3.74
CA VAL A 223 1.29 10.76 3.43
C VAL A 223 -0.21 10.78 3.25
N LYS A 224 -0.90 11.60 4.03
CA LYS A 224 -2.33 11.82 3.97
C LYS A 224 -2.64 13.25 3.58
N LEU A 225 -3.84 13.46 3.08
CA LEU A 225 -4.47 14.76 2.99
C LEU A 225 -5.59 14.85 4.02
N GLU A 226 -5.73 15.99 4.69
CA GLU A 226 -6.84 16.35 5.55
C GLU A 226 -7.62 17.48 4.89
N VAL A 227 -8.92 17.29 4.69
CA VAL A 227 -9.77 18.28 4.04
C VAL A 227 -10.21 19.32 5.07
N LEU A 228 -10.01 20.61 4.80
CA LEU A 228 -10.24 21.67 5.80
C LEU A 228 -11.63 22.31 5.72
N GLU A 229 -12.42 21.97 4.70
CA GLU A 229 -13.72 22.57 4.42
C GLU A 229 -14.75 21.61 3.83
N GLY A 230 -16.00 22.08 3.76
CA GLY A 230 -17.06 21.40 3.04
C GLY A 230 -17.49 20.06 3.65
N ALA A 231 -17.99 19.18 2.78
CA ALA A 231 -18.68 17.94 3.13
C ALA A 231 -17.76 16.88 3.77
N ASN A 232 -16.46 16.97 3.48
CA ASN A 232 -15.43 16.07 3.99
C ASN A 232 -14.48 16.76 4.98
N LYS A 233 -14.86 17.92 5.53
CA LYS A 233 -14.07 18.61 6.56
C LYS A 233 -13.61 17.64 7.67
N ASN A 234 -12.33 17.72 8.03
CA ASN A 234 -11.60 16.91 9.01
C ASN A 234 -11.42 15.43 8.62
N PHE A 235 -11.87 14.99 7.44
CA PHE A 235 -11.54 13.65 6.95
C PHE A 235 -10.15 13.63 6.36
N ARG A 236 -9.43 12.55 6.68
CA ARG A 236 -8.11 12.22 6.19
C ARG A 236 -8.19 11.09 5.17
N PHE A 237 -7.44 11.23 4.09
CA PHE A 237 -7.36 10.25 3.01
C PHE A 237 -5.88 9.99 2.69
N ASP A 238 -5.53 8.75 2.35
CA ASP A 238 -4.17 8.43 1.92
C ASP A 238 -3.89 9.05 0.54
N GLY A 239 -2.67 9.57 0.33
CA GLY A 239 -2.28 10.18 -0.93
C GLY A 239 -2.48 9.23 -2.12
N ILE A 240 -1.67 8.16 -2.18
CA ILE A 240 -1.79 7.19 -3.26
C ILE A 240 -3.02 6.30 -3.04
N GLY A 241 -3.85 6.17 -4.08
CA GLY A 241 -4.92 5.16 -4.19
C GLY A 241 -6.25 5.51 -3.51
N SER A 242 -6.33 6.52 -2.64
CA SER A 242 -7.61 6.94 -2.03
C SER A 242 -8.24 8.17 -2.68
N VAL A 243 -7.50 8.96 -3.46
CA VAL A 243 -8.02 10.23 -4.03
C VAL A 243 -7.55 10.52 -5.46
N MET A 244 -6.90 9.56 -6.12
CA MET A 244 -6.41 9.79 -7.47
C MET A 244 -7.55 9.71 -8.50
N ASN A 245 -7.66 10.70 -9.35
CA ASN A 245 -8.36 10.61 -10.63
C ASN A 245 -7.43 11.24 -11.67
N GLU A 246 -7.43 10.74 -12.90
CA GLU A 246 -6.53 11.20 -13.96
C GLU A 246 -7.26 11.75 -15.18
N TRP A 247 -8.58 11.53 -15.28
CA TRP A 247 -9.41 12.14 -16.31
C TRP A 247 -10.24 13.29 -15.74
N ALA A 248 -10.27 14.43 -16.46
CA ALA A 248 -10.97 15.62 -16.02
C ALA A 248 -12.45 15.33 -15.64
N PRO A 249 -12.92 15.79 -14.47
CA PRO A 249 -12.13 16.41 -13.40
C PRO A 249 -11.14 15.43 -12.74
N PHE A 250 -9.86 15.79 -12.59
CA PHE A 250 -8.82 14.91 -12.02
C PHE A 250 -8.21 15.46 -10.72
N GLY A 251 -7.53 14.62 -9.93
CA GLY A 251 -7.06 15.07 -8.63
C GLY A 251 -6.30 14.02 -7.84
N GLY A 252 -5.84 14.39 -6.65
CA GLY A 252 -5.16 13.50 -5.71
C GLY A 252 -3.76 13.97 -5.34
N LEU A 253 -3.04 13.12 -4.60
CA LEU A 253 -1.67 13.32 -4.18
C LEU A 253 -0.90 12.03 -4.38
N VAL A 254 0.18 12.05 -5.15
CA VAL A 254 1.09 10.89 -5.25
C VAL A 254 2.33 11.20 -4.41
N TYR A 255 2.87 10.20 -3.72
CA TYR A 255 4.12 10.37 -3.01
C TYR A 255 5.03 9.15 -3.15
N GLY A 256 6.32 9.41 -3.06
CA GLY A 256 7.35 8.40 -2.92
C GLY A 256 8.40 8.92 -1.95
N TYR A 257 9.21 8.05 -1.39
CA TYR A 257 10.23 8.46 -0.43
C TYR A 257 11.51 7.65 -0.62
N ASN A 258 12.64 8.23 -0.29
CA ASN A 258 13.91 7.51 -0.16
C ASN A 258 14.39 7.64 1.30
N ASP A 259 15.69 7.45 1.56
CA ASP A 259 16.24 7.53 2.93
C ASP A 259 16.13 8.92 3.58
N SER A 260 15.98 10.00 2.81
CA SER A 260 16.09 11.36 3.35
C SER A 260 14.94 12.29 2.99
N THR A 261 14.18 11.96 1.95
CA THR A 261 13.18 12.86 1.37
C THR A 261 11.88 12.15 1.05
N VAL A 262 10.78 12.87 1.20
CA VAL A 262 9.47 12.53 0.66
C VAL A 262 9.21 13.40 -0.56
N ALA A 263 9.11 12.78 -1.73
CA ALA A 263 8.70 13.41 -2.97
C ALA A 263 7.18 13.42 -3.07
N ILE A 264 6.60 14.58 -3.40
CA ILE A 264 5.15 14.77 -3.52
C ILE A 264 4.82 15.26 -4.93
N TRP A 265 3.79 14.67 -5.53
CA TRP A 265 3.21 15.11 -6.78
C TRP A 265 1.73 15.46 -6.57
N ILE A 266 1.34 16.62 -7.06
CA ILE A 266 -0.05 17.14 -7.04
C ILE A 266 -0.38 17.72 -8.42
N PRO A 267 -1.66 17.90 -8.81
CA PRO A 267 -2.01 18.54 -10.09
C PRO A 267 -1.37 19.92 -10.21
N ARG A 268 -0.95 20.36 -11.40
CA ARG A 268 -0.24 21.64 -11.54
C ARG A 268 -1.09 22.86 -11.11
N PRO A 269 -0.48 23.92 -10.56
CA PRO A 269 -1.23 25.08 -10.08
C PRO A 269 -2.06 25.78 -11.17
N ASP A 270 -1.58 25.82 -12.42
CA ASP A 270 -2.23 26.49 -13.55
C ASP A 270 -3.57 25.87 -13.96
N ILE A 271 -3.86 24.65 -13.51
CA ILE A 271 -5.08 23.90 -13.85
C ILE A 271 -5.96 23.58 -12.63
N ARG A 272 -5.52 23.95 -11.41
CA ARG A 272 -6.25 23.70 -10.16
C ARG A 272 -7.34 24.76 -9.92
N ASP A 273 -8.33 24.80 -10.80
CA ASP A 273 -9.44 25.76 -10.81
C ASP A 273 -10.69 25.29 -10.04
N GLY A 274 -10.64 24.10 -9.43
CA GLY A 274 -11.79 23.51 -8.71
C GLY A 274 -12.87 22.91 -9.61
N ILE A 275 -12.65 22.87 -10.92
CA ILE A 275 -13.55 22.28 -11.92
C ILE A 275 -12.83 21.23 -12.76
N THR A 276 -11.59 21.51 -13.14
CA THR A 276 -10.70 20.70 -13.97
C THR A 276 -9.80 19.83 -13.10
N ALA A 277 -9.17 20.41 -12.09
CA ALA A 277 -8.32 19.69 -11.16
C ALA A 277 -8.36 20.21 -9.72
N ALA A 278 -8.13 19.32 -8.76
CA ALA A 278 -7.97 19.67 -7.35
C ALA A 278 -7.06 18.65 -6.62
N VAL A 279 -6.39 19.07 -5.55
CA VAL A 279 -5.58 18.14 -4.73
C VAL A 279 -6.46 17.10 -4.04
N PHE A 280 -7.63 17.50 -3.54
CA PHE A 280 -8.66 16.57 -3.06
C PHE A 280 -9.84 16.52 -4.01
N MET A 281 -10.25 15.30 -4.35
CA MET A 281 -11.41 15.04 -5.19
C MET A 281 -12.12 13.75 -4.79
N ILE A 282 -13.44 13.84 -4.65
CA ILE A 282 -14.36 12.70 -4.70
C ILE A 282 -15.43 13.02 -5.75
N GLY A 283 -15.43 12.26 -6.85
CA GLY A 283 -16.36 12.40 -7.97
C GLY A 283 -17.70 11.68 -7.77
N LYS A 284 -18.70 12.00 -8.62
CA LYS A 284 -20.08 11.48 -8.52
C LYS A 284 -20.20 9.96 -8.64
N SER A 285 -19.24 9.31 -9.29
CA SER A 285 -19.22 7.86 -9.46
C SER A 285 -18.99 7.12 -8.12
N TRP A 286 -18.53 7.84 -7.09
CA TRP A 286 -18.29 7.34 -5.74
C TRP A 286 -19.49 7.57 -4.82
N GLY A 287 -20.01 6.50 -4.23
CA GLY A 287 -21.10 6.53 -3.25
C GLY A 287 -22.36 7.23 -3.74
N TRP A 288 -22.70 7.10 -5.03
CA TRP A 288 -23.83 7.81 -5.66
C TRP A 288 -23.75 9.34 -5.55
N GLY A 289 -22.53 9.86 -5.50
CA GLY A 289 -22.29 11.29 -5.31
C GLY A 289 -22.40 11.74 -3.85
N PHE A 290 -22.48 10.81 -2.89
CA PHE A 290 -22.47 11.13 -1.48
C PHE A 290 -21.18 11.85 -1.10
N LYS A 291 -21.33 13.09 -0.60
CA LYS A 291 -20.22 13.94 -0.16
C LYS A 291 -19.17 14.17 -1.25
N THR A 292 -19.58 14.25 -2.51
CA THR A 292 -18.69 14.69 -3.59
C THR A 292 -18.14 16.07 -3.31
N GLN A 293 -16.87 16.26 -3.58
CA GLN A 293 -16.18 17.51 -3.32
C GLN A 293 -14.91 17.57 -4.17
N MET A 294 -14.56 18.77 -4.62
CA MET A 294 -13.25 19.11 -5.17
C MET A 294 -12.75 20.33 -4.39
N THR A 295 -11.56 20.26 -3.81
CA THR A 295 -10.95 21.42 -3.15
C THR A 295 -9.43 21.31 -3.09
N ASN A 296 -8.78 22.46 -3.05
CA ASN A 296 -7.35 22.61 -2.74
C ASN A 296 -7.13 23.08 -1.31
N ASN A 297 -8.21 23.40 -0.57
CA ASN A 297 -8.14 23.78 0.84
C ASN A 297 -7.99 22.53 1.72
N ILE A 298 -6.76 22.03 1.72
CA ILE A 298 -6.33 20.81 2.37
C ILE A 298 -5.03 21.05 3.13
N LYS A 299 -4.75 20.13 4.06
CA LYS A 299 -3.47 20.00 4.75
C LYS A 299 -2.85 18.66 4.39
N ILE A 300 -1.60 18.66 3.93
CA ILE A 300 -0.84 17.44 3.67
C ILE A 300 -0.13 17.06 4.98
N ILE A 301 -0.33 15.82 5.42
CA ILE A 301 0.21 15.28 6.66
C ILE A 301 1.16 14.16 6.28
N ILE A 302 2.45 14.39 6.48
CA ILE A 302 3.48 13.36 6.35
C ILE A 302 3.66 12.74 7.75
N THR A 303 3.66 11.42 7.85
CA THR A 303 3.91 10.68 9.08
C THR A 303 4.91 9.57 8.85
N VAL A 304 5.92 9.50 9.71
CA VAL A 304 6.85 8.36 9.77
C VAL A 304 6.87 7.78 11.18
N ARG A 305 6.79 6.45 11.28
CA ARG A 305 6.71 5.78 12.57
C ARG A 305 7.20 4.33 12.55
N ASN A 306 7.60 3.87 13.73
CA ASN A 306 7.73 2.45 14.02
C ASN A 306 6.43 1.93 14.62
N ILE A 307 5.75 1.04 13.89
CA ILE A 307 4.50 0.38 14.31
C ILE A 307 4.80 -0.88 15.13
N MET A 308 6.05 -1.35 15.15
CA MET A 308 6.41 -2.56 15.87
C MET A 308 6.50 -2.33 17.38
N VAL A 309 5.64 -3.07 18.08
CA VAL A 309 5.80 -3.44 19.47
C VAL A 309 6.59 -4.73 19.49
N PRO A 310 7.73 -4.84 20.20
CA PRO A 310 8.17 -6.15 20.63
C PRO A 310 7.13 -6.67 21.62
N MET A 311 6.12 -7.41 21.15
CA MET A 311 5.25 -8.18 22.03
C MET A 311 6.05 -9.36 22.56
N CYS A 312 6.79 -9.12 23.64
CA CYS A 312 7.38 -10.07 24.57
C CYS A 312 8.10 -11.30 23.96
N GLY A 313 9.42 -11.17 23.77
CA GLY A 313 10.41 -12.20 24.07
C GLY A 313 10.46 -13.44 23.18
N ILE A 314 10.97 -13.32 21.96
CA ILE A 314 11.81 -14.36 21.35
C ILE A 314 13.02 -13.63 20.74
N GLU A 315 14.19 -14.20 20.97
CA GLU A 315 15.52 -13.70 20.63
C GLU A 315 15.64 -13.11 19.22
N GLU A 316 16.57 -12.15 19.10
CA GLU A 316 17.12 -11.65 17.85
C GLU A 316 17.43 -12.77 16.85
N ASP A 317 17.42 -12.38 15.57
CA ASP A 317 17.75 -13.17 14.37
C ASP A 317 16.59 -13.94 13.72
N VAL A 318 15.90 -13.28 12.77
CA VAL A 318 15.92 -13.65 11.33
C VAL A 318 15.39 -12.45 10.52
N ILE A 319 16.28 -11.58 10.05
CA ILE A 319 15.99 -10.78 8.85
C ILE A 319 16.36 -11.68 7.67
N ALA A 320 15.38 -12.36 7.08
CA ALA A 320 15.59 -13.07 5.82
C ALA A 320 15.65 -12.04 4.67
N MET A 321 16.84 -11.46 4.44
CA MET A 321 17.15 -10.79 3.19
C MET A 321 17.53 -11.85 2.15
N TYR A 322 16.63 -12.12 1.20
CA TYR A 322 16.98 -12.90 0.01
C TYR A 322 17.66 -11.98 -1.01
N GLU A 323 19.00 -12.00 -1.01
CA GLU A 323 19.79 -11.53 -2.14
C GLU A 323 19.84 -12.63 -3.21
N ILE A 324 19.11 -12.47 -4.32
CA ILE A 324 19.28 -13.32 -5.49
C ILE A 324 20.37 -12.71 -6.35
N SER A 325 21.63 -12.99 -6.01
CA SER A 325 22.77 -12.74 -6.91
C SER A 325 23.03 -14.00 -7.73
N SER A 326 22.62 -13.95 -9.00
CA SER A 326 23.18 -14.68 -10.15
C SER A 326 23.82 -16.06 -9.89
N LEU A 327 23.05 -17.14 -10.07
CA LEU A 327 23.63 -18.46 -10.36
C LEU A 327 23.73 -18.62 -11.88
N ASN A 328 24.93 -18.36 -12.40
CA ASN A 328 25.37 -18.84 -13.70
C ASN A 328 26.83 -19.29 -13.59
N SER A 329 27.03 -20.56 -13.21
CA SER A 329 28.00 -21.49 -13.82
C SER A 329 28.24 -22.71 -12.92
N TYR A 330 27.75 -23.87 -13.38
CA TYR A 330 28.51 -25.13 -13.48
C TYR A 330 29.31 -25.64 -12.26
N ILE A 331 28.85 -26.73 -11.62
CA ILE A 331 29.42 -28.10 -11.72
C ILE A 331 28.97 -29.01 -10.57
N SER A 332 28.56 -30.20 -11.00
CA SER A 332 28.31 -31.47 -10.31
C SER A 332 29.10 -31.76 -9.02
N ASN A 333 28.44 -32.32 -8.00
CA ASN A 333 28.51 -33.76 -7.66
C ASN A 333 27.94 -34.03 -6.26
N ASN A 334 27.10 -35.07 -6.19
CA ASN A 334 26.82 -35.97 -5.07
C ASN A 334 27.51 -35.66 -3.75
N TRP A 335 26.77 -35.29 -2.69
CA TRP A 335 26.96 -35.88 -1.36
C TRP A 335 25.61 -35.98 -0.64
N CYS A 336 25.25 -37.22 -0.30
CA CYS A 336 24.17 -37.58 0.59
C CYS A 336 24.40 -36.96 1.97
N LEU A 337 23.41 -36.27 2.55
CA LEU A 337 23.32 -36.12 4.00
C LEU A 337 22.31 -37.14 4.55
N LYS A 338 22.85 -38.26 5.03
CA LYS A 338 22.16 -39.20 5.92
C LYS A 338 21.87 -38.48 7.24
N LEU A 339 20.59 -38.32 7.59
CA LEU A 339 20.19 -38.16 8.98
C LEU A 339 20.24 -39.54 9.64
N VAL A 340 21.23 -39.76 10.51
CA VAL A 340 21.25 -40.90 11.43
C VAL A 340 20.66 -40.44 12.77
N PRO A 341 19.67 -41.14 13.34
CA PRO A 341 19.25 -40.92 14.70
C PRO A 341 20.10 -41.76 15.66
N LYS A 342 20.59 -41.18 16.76
CA LYS A 342 21.01 -41.94 17.95
C LYS A 342 20.64 -41.20 19.25
N SER A 343 19.80 -41.90 19.99
CA SER A 343 19.28 -41.74 21.36
C SER A 343 20.37 -41.94 22.46
N PRO A 344 20.04 -42.33 23.71
CA PRO A 344 19.47 -41.57 24.83
C PRO A 344 20.39 -41.60 26.08
N CYS A 345 20.18 -40.74 27.08
CA CYS A 345 20.72 -40.96 28.43
C CYS A 345 19.65 -40.76 29.51
N LEU A 346 19.06 -41.88 29.93
CA LEU A 346 18.52 -42.11 31.27
C LEU A 346 19.70 -42.45 32.19
N ALA A 347 19.76 -41.83 33.37
CA ALA A 347 20.43 -42.38 34.54
C ALA A 347 19.60 -42.03 35.79
N SER A 348 19.00 -43.06 36.39
CA SER A 348 18.44 -43.02 37.74
C SER A 348 19.56 -43.18 38.77
N LEU A 349 19.38 -42.55 39.93
CA LEU A 349 20.04 -43.00 41.17
C LEU A 349 19.04 -42.85 42.31
N ASP A 350 18.62 -44.01 42.83
CA ASP A 350 17.75 -44.19 43.99
C ASP A 350 18.56 -44.21 45.31
N THR A 351 17.82 -43.92 46.40
CA THR A 351 18.05 -44.26 47.83
C THR A 351 18.91 -43.31 48.70
N VAL A 352 18.62 -42.91 49.96
CA VAL A 352 17.61 -43.19 51.04
C VAL A 352 17.89 -42.21 52.25
N PRO A 353 17.10 -42.09 53.35
CA PRO A 353 15.99 -41.15 53.61
C PRO A 353 16.27 -40.13 54.78
N ARG A 354 15.26 -39.36 55.22
CA ARG A 354 15.03 -39.11 56.67
C ARG A 354 13.58 -38.70 56.95
N ARG A 355 12.99 -39.40 57.93
CA ARG A 355 11.63 -39.26 58.45
C ARG A 355 11.65 -38.46 59.77
N LYS A 356 10.56 -37.72 60.00
CA LYS A 356 9.87 -37.37 61.26
C LYS A 356 10.59 -36.48 62.30
N MET A 357 9.97 -35.33 62.62
CA MET A 357 8.85 -35.27 63.58
C MET A 357 7.68 -34.53 62.95
#